data_AF-A0AAP2KWI4-F1
#
_entry.id   AF-A0AAP2KWI4-F1
#
_cell.length_a   1.000
_cell.length_b   1.000
_cell.length_c   1.000
_cell.angle_alpha   90.00
_cell.angle_beta   90.00
_cell.angle_gamma   90.00
#
_symmetry.space_group_name_H-M   'P 1'
#
loop_
_entity.id
_entity.type
_entity.pdbx_description
1 polymer ?
#
loop_
_entity_poly.entity_id
_entity_poly.type
_entity_poly.pdbx_seq_one_letter_code
_entity_poly.pdbx_strand_id
1 'polypeptide(L)'
;RGTPTIVDLQPSGRYLMEEFYYAGGLPAVLKRLGEAERIPHKDALTVNGKTLWDNVKDAPLYNDAVIRPLEDPLREDGGMCILRGNLAPQGAVLKPSAATPELMTHRGRAVVFEDFDDYKARINDPDLDVTADDILVMKHCGPRGYHGMAEVGNMGLPAKLLEQGVTDMVRLSDARMSGTAYGTVVLHVAPEAAAGGPLAAVENGDWIALDAYAGTLHLEVDDAELERRLAENDPTAASRRIASSGGYRQLYIEHVLQADEGCDFDFLVGCRGAEVPRHSH
;
A
#
# COMPACT_ATOMS: atom_id res chain seq x y z
N ARG A 1 5.50 13.79 3.28
CA ARG A 1 4.61 14.86 3.79
C ARG A 1 5.08 16.18 3.22
N GLY A 2 4.15 17.05 2.82
CA GLY A 2 4.41 18.35 2.22
C GLY A 2 4.93 18.34 0.79
N THR A 3 4.80 17.22 0.07
CA THR A 3 5.19 17.11 -1.35
C THR A 3 3.93 16.96 -2.21
N PRO A 4 3.62 17.93 -3.08
CA PRO A 4 2.40 17.88 -3.88
C PRO A 4 2.47 16.84 -5.00
N THR A 5 1.32 16.26 -5.34
CA THR A 5 1.16 15.54 -6.61
C THR A 5 0.92 16.57 -7.72
N ILE A 6 1.92 16.76 -8.58
CA ILE A 6 1.83 17.70 -9.72
C ILE A 6 1.60 17.01 -11.05
N VAL A 7 1.63 15.69 -11.12
CA VAL A 7 1.42 14.95 -12.37
C VAL A 7 -0.05 14.53 -12.44
N ASP A 8 -0.77 15.08 -13.41
CA ASP A 8 -2.20 14.83 -13.64
C ASP A 8 -2.42 13.57 -14.49
N LEU A 9 -2.12 12.41 -13.90
CA LEU A 9 -2.26 11.11 -14.55
C LEU A 9 -3.20 10.19 -13.79
N GLN A 10 -3.91 9.34 -14.53
CA GLN A 10 -4.65 8.24 -13.94
C GLN A 10 -3.71 7.34 -13.11
N PRO A 11 -4.16 6.87 -11.94
CA PRO A 11 -5.54 6.91 -11.43
C PRO A 11 -5.86 8.12 -10.54
N SER A 12 -4.92 9.04 -10.32
CA SER A 12 -5.17 10.21 -9.46
C SER A 12 -5.80 11.37 -10.23
N GLY A 13 -5.51 11.45 -11.53
CA GLY A 13 -5.88 12.53 -12.43
C GLY A 13 -6.51 12.03 -13.72
N ARG A 14 -6.32 12.78 -14.80
CA ARG A 14 -7.09 12.68 -16.05
C ARG A 14 -6.33 12.02 -17.20
N TYR A 15 -5.07 12.38 -17.40
CA TYR A 15 -4.29 12.02 -18.60
C TYR A 15 -3.58 10.67 -18.48
N LEU A 16 -2.89 10.26 -19.56
CA LEU A 16 -2.11 9.03 -19.64
C LEU A 16 -0.62 9.34 -19.93
N MET A 17 0.19 8.28 -19.99
CA MET A 17 1.65 8.37 -20.10
C MET A 17 2.13 9.08 -21.38
N GLU A 18 1.34 9.07 -22.45
CA GLU A 18 1.69 9.75 -23.70
C GLU A 18 1.69 11.27 -23.53
N GLU A 19 0.64 11.83 -22.93
CA GLU A 19 0.61 13.26 -22.60
C GLU A 19 1.71 13.64 -21.61
N PHE A 20 2.01 12.77 -20.64
CA PHE A 20 3.11 13.02 -19.70
C PHE A 20 4.46 13.11 -20.40
N TYR A 21 4.74 12.19 -21.32
CA TYR A 21 5.96 12.24 -22.12
C TYR A 21 6.02 13.52 -22.97
N TYR A 22 4.93 13.85 -23.68
CA TYR A 22 4.87 15.06 -24.50
C TYR A 22 4.92 16.36 -23.70
N ALA A 23 4.49 16.36 -22.43
CA ALA A 23 4.61 17.51 -21.53
C ALA A 23 6.05 17.79 -21.06
N GLY A 24 6.98 16.84 -21.26
CA GLY A 24 8.38 16.91 -20.82
C GLY A 24 8.80 15.78 -19.87
N GLY A 25 7.87 14.91 -19.48
CA GLY A 25 8.13 13.72 -18.68
C GLY A 25 8.71 13.99 -17.29
N LEU A 26 9.40 12.99 -16.75
CA LEU A 26 10.03 13.07 -15.43
C LEU A 26 11.07 14.22 -15.30
N PRO A 27 11.89 14.55 -16.30
CA PRO A 27 12.80 15.69 -16.23
C PRO A 27 12.07 17.01 -15.91
N ALA A 28 10.89 17.24 -16.51
CA ALA A 28 10.09 18.44 -16.25
C ALA A 28 9.52 18.48 -14.82
N VAL A 29 9.11 17.32 -14.28
CA VAL A 29 8.69 17.17 -12.88
C VAL A 29 9.84 17.51 -11.94
N LEU A 30 11.01 16.91 -12.17
CA LEU A 30 12.20 17.13 -11.36
C LEU A 30 12.70 18.57 -11.45
N LYS A 31 12.62 19.19 -12.64
CA LYS A 31 12.90 20.62 -12.82
C LYS A 31 12.01 21.47 -11.92
N ARG A 32 10.69 21.31 -12.00
CA ARG A 32 9.73 22.10 -11.21
C ARG A 32 9.92 21.91 -9.70
N LEU A 33 10.10 20.68 -9.25
CA LEU A 33 10.40 20.40 -7.84
C LEU A 33 11.75 20.99 -7.42
N GLY A 34 12.76 20.94 -8.29
CA GLY A 34 14.07 21.52 -8.05
C GLY A 34 14.04 23.05 -7.96
N GLU A 35 13.36 23.75 -8.87
CA GLU A 35 13.22 25.22 -8.85
C GLU A 35 12.56 25.72 -7.56
N ALA A 36 11.67 24.92 -6.98
CA ALA A 36 11.00 25.22 -5.71
C ALA A 36 11.70 24.64 -4.47
N GLU A 37 12.96 24.22 -4.59
CA GLU A 37 13.76 23.65 -3.48
C GLU A 37 13.09 22.45 -2.78
N ARG A 38 12.34 21.63 -3.55
CA ARG A 38 11.68 20.41 -3.06
C ARG A 38 12.49 19.13 -3.29
N ILE A 39 13.65 19.24 -3.94
CA ILE A 39 14.60 18.14 -4.10
C ILE A 39 15.75 18.35 -3.10
N PRO A 40 15.85 17.52 -2.04
CA PRO A 40 16.86 17.73 -0.99
C PRO A 40 18.30 17.44 -1.46
N HIS A 41 18.47 16.67 -2.53
CA HIS A 41 19.78 16.20 -3.02
C HIS A 41 19.95 16.46 -4.52
N LYS A 42 19.99 17.75 -4.90
CA LYS A 42 20.22 18.19 -6.29
C LYS A 42 21.55 17.68 -6.87
N ASP A 43 22.57 17.56 -6.02
CA ASP A 43 23.91 17.13 -6.41
C ASP A 43 24.09 15.60 -6.46
N ALA A 44 23.01 14.83 -6.29
CA ALA A 44 23.07 13.37 -6.34
C ALA A 44 23.65 12.89 -7.68
N LEU A 45 24.72 12.09 -7.62
CA LEU A 45 25.38 11.54 -8.81
C LEU A 45 24.45 10.57 -9.55
N THR A 46 24.45 10.65 -10.88
CA THR A 46 23.69 9.75 -11.74
C THR A 46 24.61 8.92 -12.64
N VAL A 47 24.04 7.91 -13.32
CA VAL A 47 24.79 6.95 -14.15
C VAL A 47 25.57 7.57 -15.31
N ASN A 48 25.24 8.81 -15.73
CA ASN A 48 25.96 9.52 -16.78
C ASN A 48 27.10 10.41 -16.25
N GLY A 49 27.40 10.33 -14.95
CA GLY A 49 28.46 11.09 -14.30
C GLY A 49 28.08 12.53 -13.94
N LYS A 50 26.87 12.99 -14.28
CA LYS A 50 26.36 14.31 -13.89
C LYS A 50 25.48 14.22 -12.65
N THR A 51 25.27 15.37 -12.00
CA THR A 51 24.31 15.50 -10.91
C THR A 51 22.86 15.37 -11.42
N LEU A 52 21.94 15.02 -10.53
CA LEU A 52 20.50 15.00 -10.81
C LEU A 52 20.04 16.34 -11.38
N TRP A 53 20.46 17.45 -10.76
CA TRP A 53 20.06 18.79 -11.18
C TRP A 53 20.64 19.20 -12.53
N ASP A 54 21.91 18.91 -12.80
CA ASP A 54 22.51 19.20 -14.11
C ASP A 54 21.84 18.47 -15.27
N ASN A 55 21.20 17.33 -14.99
CA ASN A 55 20.45 16.59 -15.98
C ASN A 55 19.06 17.18 -16.28
N VAL A 56 18.47 17.97 -15.38
CA VAL A 56 17.04 18.35 -15.47
C VAL A 56 16.77 19.86 -15.46
N LYS A 57 17.71 20.70 -15.02
CA LYS A 57 17.49 22.16 -14.88
C LYS A 57 17.04 22.85 -16.17
N ASP A 58 17.51 22.37 -17.33
CA ASP A 58 17.17 22.90 -18.64
C ASP A 58 16.08 22.07 -19.35
N ALA A 59 15.43 21.15 -18.65
CA ALA A 59 14.40 20.28 -19.23
C ALA A 59 13.22 21.12 -19.78
N PRO A 60 12.66 20.72 -20.93
CA PRO A 60 11.46 21.34 -21.44
C PRO A 60 10.25 21.00 -20.58
N LEU A 61 9.34 21.95 -20.46
CA LEU A 61 8.06 21.81 -19.79
C LEU A 61 7.03 22.48 -20.71
N TYR A 62 6.24 21.66 -21.40
CA TYR A 62 5.41 22.12 -22.51
C TYR A 62 3.91 22.23 -22.17
N ASN A 63 3.46 21.59 -21.10
CA ASN A 63 2.03 21.53 -20.78
C ASN A 63 1.75 21.53 -19.28
N ASP A 64 1.31 22.68 -18.77
CA ASP A 64 0.93 22.89 -17.36
C ASP A 64 -0.35 22.17 -16.95
N ALA A 65 -1.17 21.70 -17.89
CA ALA A 65 -2.34 20.89 -17.55
C ALA A 65 -1.96 19.46 -17.14
N VAL A 66 -0.83 18.94 -17.64
CA VAL A 66 -0.38 17.55 -17.41
C VAL A 66 0.63 17.49 -16.28
N ILE A 67 1.62 18.40 -16.29
CA ILE A 67 2.54 18.61 -15.18
C ILE A 67 2.14 19.95 -14.61
N ARG A 68 1.44 19.98 -13.48
CA ARG A 68 0.78 21.14 -12.90
C ARG A 68 1.71 22.04 -12.07
N PRO A 69 1.49 23.36 -12.01
CA PRO A 69 2.20 24.26 -11.10
C PRO A 69 2.05 23.84 -9.64
N LEU A 70 2.96 24.30 -8.78
CA LEU A 70 2.92 23.94 -7.35
C LEU A 70 1.81 24.67 -6.59
N GLU A 71 1.36 25.80 -7.13
CA GLU A 71 0.25 26.61 -6.62
C GLU A 71 -1.12 26.01 -6.99
N ASP A 72 -1.13 25.10 -7.96
CA ASP A 72 -2.33 24.42 -8.43
C ASP A 72 -2.06 22.91 -8.61
N PRO A 73 -1.67 22.19 -7.53
CA PRO A 73 -1.34 20.78 -7.62
C PRO A 73 -2.60 19.91 -7.65
N LEU A 74 -2.49 18.67 -8.13
CA LEU A 74 -3.58 17.68 -8.04
C LEU A 74 -3.92 17.37 -6.57
N ARG A 75 -2.89 17.30 -5.73
CA ARG A 75 -3.00 17.13 -4.28
C ARG A 75 -1.89 17.92 -3.61
N GLU A 76 -2.22 18.71 -2.60
CA GLU A 76 -1.23 19.53 -1.86
C GLU A 76 -0.20 18.67 -1.11
N ASP A 77 -0.65 17.58 -0.47
CA ASP A 77 0.22 16.53 0.08
C ASP A 77 -0.11 15.19 -0.57
N GLY A 78 0.68 14.85 -1.59
CA GLY A 78 0.54 13.63 -2.38
C GLY A 78 1.46 12.50 -1.95
N GLY A 79 2.34 12.74 -0.97
CA GLY A 79 3.23 11.70 -0.45
C GLY A 79 2.44 10.56 0.18
N MET A 80 2.93 9.32 0.06
CA MET A 80 2.29 8.18 0.73
C MET A 80 2.18 8.42 2.23
N CYS A 81 1.01 8.12 2.80
CA CYS A 81 0.83 8.12 4.25
C CYS A 81 1.36 6.80 4.80
N ILE A 82 2.18 6.90 5.85
CA ILE A 82 2.59 5.76 6.68
C ILE A 82 1.70 5.77 7.91
N LEU A 83 0.97 4.68 8.13
CA LEU A 83 0.06 4.49 9.25
C LEU A 83 0.70 3.58 10.29
N ARG A 84 0.54 3.92 11.57
CA ARG A 84 0.98 3.08 12.70
C ARG A 84 -0.09 3.04 13.78
N GLY A 85 -0.08 1.99 14.57
CA GLY A 85 -0.96 1.82 15.73
C GLY A 85 -1.01 0.34 16.11
N ASN A 86 -1.89 -0.02 17.03
CA ASN A 86 -2.00 -1.41 17.47
C ASN A 86 -2.39 -2.37 16.33
N LEU A 87 -3.12 -1.90 15.30
CA LEU A 87 -3.50 -2.74 14.16
C LEU A 87 -2.37 -2.93 13.14
N ALA A 88 -1.43 -1.98 13.05
CA ALA A 88 -0.28 -2.01 12.15
C ALA A 88 0.99 -1.52 12.86
N PRO A 89 1.57 -2.32 13.78
CA PRO A 89 2.67 -1.87 14.62
C PRO A 89 3.97 -1.64 13.83
N GLN A 90 4.23 -2.44 12.79
CA GLN A 90 5.38 -2.24 11.89
C GLN A 90 5.07 -1.27 10.75
N GLY A 91 3.79 -1.09 10.43
CA GLY A 91 3.28 -0.01 9.61
C GLY A 91 2.27 -0.49 8.57
N ALA A 92 1.62 0.46 7.93
CA ALA A 92 0.81 0.25 6.73
C ALA A 92 0.91 1.49 5.84
N VAL A 93 0.52 1.39 4.58
CA VAL A 93 0.59 2.49 3.62
C VAL A 93 -0.76 2.81 3.01
N LEU A 94 -1.00 4.09 2.72
CA LEU A 94 -2.16 4.58 1.98
C LEU A 94 -1.69 5.64 0.99
N LYS A 95 -2.27 5.65 -0.23
CA LYS A 95 -1.95 6.62 -1.30
C LYS A 95 -2.95 7.79 -1.31
N PRO A 96 -2.63 8.98 -0.76
CA PRO A 96 -3.60 10.06 -0.58
C PRO A 96 -4.09 10.69 -1.89
N SER A 97 -3.28 10.60 -2.95
CA SER A 97 -3.60 11.21 -4.24
C SER A 97 -4.76 10.53 -4.97
N ALA A 98 -5.13 9.31 -4.59
CA ALA A 98 -6.26 8.58 -5.18
C ALA A 98 -7.32 8.21 -4.14
N ALA A 99 -7.22 8.71 -2.91
CA ALA A 99 -8.17 8.48 -1.84
C ALA A 99 -9.21 9.61 -1.79
N THR A 100 -10.39 9.31 -1.24
CA THR A 100 -11.46 10.29 -1.01
C THR A 100 -11.12 11.11 0.24
N PRO A 101 -10.98 12.45 0.15
CA PRO A 101 -10.52 13.28 1.26
C PRO A 101 -11.31 13.12 2.56
N GLU A 102 -12.62 12.90 2.46
CA GLU A 102 -13.55 12.72 3.59
C GLU A 102 -13.33 11.39 4.32
N LEU A 103 -12.81 10.36 3.64
CA LEU A 103 -12.54 9.04 4.22
C LEU A 103 -11.12 8.92 4.80
N MET A 104 -10.28 9.95 4.65
CA MET A 104 -8.91 9.98 5.18
C MET A 104 -8.86 10.04 6.71
N THR A 105 -9.94 10.49 7.35
CA THR A 105 -10.17 10.37 8.79
C THR A 105 -11.54 9.73 8.98
N HIS A 106 -11.56 8.45 9.32
CA HIS A 106 -12.78 7.63 9.31
C HIS A 106 -12.80 6.66 10.48
N ARG A 107 -13.97 6.43 11.06
CA ARG A 107 -14.19 5.41 12.09
C ARG A 107 -15.37 4.56 11.67
N GLY A 108 -15.15 3.26 11.52
CA GLY A 108 -16.15 2.34 11.01
C GLY A 108 -16.05 0.97 11.67
N ARG A 109 -17.13 0.20 11.55
CA ARG A 109 -17.16 -1.19 12.00
C ARG A 109 -16.49 -2.08 10.95
N ALA A 110 -15.73 -3.06 11.40
CA ALA A 110 -15.05 -4.02 10.53
C ALA A 110 -16.04 -5.02 9.93
N VAL A 111 -15.99 -5.18 8.61
CA VAL A 111 -16.56 -6.29 7.86
C VAL A 111 -15.40 -7.12 7.33
N VAL A 112 -15.20 -8.29 7.95
CA VAL A 112 -14.00 -9.11 7.82
C VAL A 112 -14.21 -10.22 6.79
N PHE A 113 -13.23 -10.35 5.91
CA PHE A 113 -13.01 -11.48 5.02
C PHE A 113 -11.73 -12.20 5.43
N GLU A 114 -11.82 -13.50 5.72
CA GLU A 114 -10.68 -14.27 6.25
C GLU A 114 -9.58 -14.44 5.21
N ASP A 115 -9.93 -14.60 3.94
CA ASP A 115 -8.99 -14.63 2.84
C ASP A 115 -9.64 -14.14 1.54
N PHE A 116 -8.90 -14.21 0.43
CA PHE A 116 -9.38 -13.76 -0.87
C PHE A 116 -10.55 -14.60 -1.44
N ASP A 117 -10.66 -15.87 -1.06
CA ASP A 117 -11.75 -16.73 -1.49
C ASP A 117 -13.03 -16.44 -0.70
N ASP A 118 -12.91 -16.19 0.61
CA ASP A 118 -14.01 -15.71 1.46
C ASP A 118 -14.56 -14.36 0.96
N TYR A 119 -13.66 -13.43 0.61
CA TYR A 119 -14.04 -12.16 -0.02
C TYR A 119 -14.87 -12.36 -1.29
N LYS A 120 -14.41 -13.20 -2.23
CA LYS A 120 -15.15 -13.47 -3.47
C LYS A 120 -16.51 -14.12 -3.21
N ALA A 121 -16.59 -15.00 -2.23
CA ALA A 121 -17.82 -15.71 -1.89
C ALA A 121 -18.89 -14.78 -1.31
N ARG A 122 -18.49 -13.77 -0.53
CA ARG A 122 -19.40 -12.96 0.29
C ARG A 122 -19.66 -11.54 -0.22
N ILE A 123 -18.74 -10.92 -0.96
CA ILE A 123 -18.84 -9.47 -1.28
C ILE A 123 -20.10 -9.09 -2.06
N ASN A 124 -20.61 -10.01 -2.88
CA ASN A 124 -21.82 -9.81 -3.68
C ASN A 124 -23.06 -10.46 -3.06
N ASP A 125 -22.97 -11.00 -1.84
CA ASP A 125 -24.12 -11.50 -1.13
C ASP A 125 -25.05 -10.32 -0.78
N PRO A 126 -26.31 -10.29 -1.26
CA PRO A 126 -27.24 -9.21 -0.93
C PRO A 126 -27.47 -9.07 0.58
N ASP A 127 -27.36 -10.18 1.32
CA ASP A 127 -27.58 -10.26 2.76
C ASP A 127 -26.32 -9.96 3.59
N LEU A 128 -25.17 -9.68 2.94
CA LEU A 128 -23.96 -9.25 3.65
C LEU A 128 -24.27 -8.04 4.52
N ASP A 129 -24.10 -8.14 5.83
CA ASP A 129 -24.29 -7.01 6.74
C ASP A 129 -23.15 -5.99 6.56
N VAL A 130 -23.41 -4.97 5.73
CA VAL A 130 -22.45 -3.92 5.36
C VAL A 130 -23.17 -2.64 4.97
N THR A 131 -22.63 -1.52 5.43
CA THR A 131 -23.04 -0.15 5.13
C THR A 131 -21.87 0.65 4.56
N ALA A 132 -22.13 1.84 4.00
CA ALA A 132 -21.08 2.69 3.42
C ALA A 132 -20.02 3.17 4.43
N ASP A 133 -20.38 3.23 5.72
CA ASP A 133 -19.50 3.67 6.80
C ASP A 133 -18.65 2.54 7.40
N ASP A 134 -18.92 1.28 7.02
CA ASP A 134 -18.12 0.14 7.46
C ASP A 134 -16.74 0.11 6.79
N ILE A 135 -15.80 -0.59 7.42
CA ILE A 135 -14.43 -0.80 6.91
C ILE A 135 -14.33 -2.24 6.43
N LEU A 136 -14.04 -2.44 5.15
CA LEU A 136 -13.78 -3.77 4.61
C LEU A 136 -12.36 -4.20 5.01
N VAL A 137 -12.24 -5.35 5.67
CA VAL A 137 -10.97 -5.90 6.15
C VAL A 137 -10.74 -7.25 5.49
N MET A 138 -9.59 -7.45 4.85
CA MET A 138 -9.19 -8.74 4.30
C MET A 138 -7.84 -9.18 4.86
N LYS A 139 -7.79 -10.42 5.33
CA LYS A 139 -6.61 -11.03 5.95
C LYS A 139 -5.91 -11.99 5.00
N HIS A 140 -4.76 -12.50 5.44
CA HIS A 140 -4.04 -13.61 4.80
C HIS A 140 -3.69 -13.37 3.33
N CYS A 141 -3.54 -12.10 2.94
CA CYS A 141 -3.17 -11.68 1.59
C CYS A 141 -1.75 -11.09 1.52
N GLY A 142 -0.99 -11.19 2.62
CA GLY A 142 0.41 -10.78 2.75
C GLY A 142 1.42 -11.71 2.06
N PRO A 143 2.73 -11.46 2.26
CA PRO A 143 3.80 -12.30 1.71
C PRO A 143 3.60 -13.79 2.01
N ARG A 144 3.52 -14.19 3.28
CA ARG A 144 3.36 -15.58 3.72
C ARG A 144 1.94 -16.09 3.56
N GLY A 145 0.93 -15.23 3.68
CA GLY A 145 -0.48 -15.59 3.60
C GLY A 145 -0.90 -15.98 2.19
N TYR A 146 -0.68 -15.07 1.23
CA TYR A 146 -1.02 -15.34 -0.18
C TYR A 146 0.05 -16.17 -0.89
N HIS A 147 1.29 -16.17 -0.37
CA HIS A 147 2.51 -16.64 -1.03
C HIS A 147 2.91 -15.71 -2.19
N GLY A 148 3.25 -14.47 -1.86
CA GLY A 148 3.67 -13.46 -2.86
C GLY A 148 2.99 -12.10 -2.73
N MET A 149 2.12 -11.90 -1.74
CA MET A 149 1.44 -10.62 -1.47
C MET A 149 0.70 -10.07 -2.71
N ALA A 150 -0.44 -10.65 -3.08
CA ALA A 150 -1.11 -10.30 -4.34
C ALA A 150 -1.70 -8.88 -4.36
N GLU A 151 -2.00 -8.40 -5.57
CA GLU A 151 -2.68 -7.11 -5.82
C GLU A 151 -4.19 -7.23 -5.65
N VAL A 152 -4.62 -7.58 -4.44
CA VAL A 152 -6.04 -7.82 -4.10
C VAL A 152 -6.58 -6.85 -3.04
N GLY A 153 -5.75 -5.91 -2.56
CA GLY A 153 -6.13 -4.96 -1.53
C GLY A 153 -7.18 -3.93 -1.95
N ASN A 154 -7.29 -3.62 -3.25
CA ASN A 154 -8.33 -2.77 -3.81
C ASN A 154 -9.66 -3.53 -3.98
N MET A 155 -10.19 -4.04 -2.86
CA MET A 155 -11.48 -4.75 -2.81
C MET A 155 -12.57 -3.94 -3.54
N GLY A 156 -13.33 -4.64 -4.37
CA GLY A 156 -14.56 -4.12 -4.96
C GLY A 156 -15.59 -3.88 -3.87
N LEU A 157 -16.43 -2.86 -4.06
CA LEU A 157 -17.50 -2.56 -3.12
C LEU A 157 -18.69 -3.49 -3.35
N PRO A 158 -19.50 -3.79 -2.32
CA PRO A 158 -20.74 -4.53 -2.47
C PRO A 158 -21.65 -3.90 -3.54
N ALA A 159 -22.21 -4.71 -4.44
CA ALA A 159 -23.05 -4.25 -5.54
C ALA A 159 -24.20 -3.33 -5.07
N LYS A 160 -24.83 -3.68 -3.95
CA LYS A 160 -25.92 -2.89 -3.36
C LYS A 160 -25.51 -1.47 -2.92
N LEU A 161 -24.23 -1.25 -2.57
CA LEU A 161 -23.72 0.07 -2.21
C LEU A 161 -23.36 0.88 -3.46
N LEU A 162 -22.79 0.23 -4.48
CA LEU A 162 -22.56 0.84 -5.79
C LEU A 162 -23.88 1.35 -6.41
N GLU A 163 -24.95 0.56 -6.33
CA GLU A 163 -26.30 0.94 -6.79
C GLU A 163 -26.88 2.15 -6.03
N GLN A 164 -26.44 2.38 -4.80
CA GLN A 164 -26.79 3.57 -4.00
C GLN A 164 -25.89 4.78 -4.31
N GLY A 165 -24.94 4.65 -5.24
CA GLY A 165 -24.02 5.71 -5.63
C GLY A 165 -22.77 5.82 -4.75
N VAL A 166 -22.50 4.86 -3.87
CA VAL A 166 -21.25 4.81 -3.11
C VAL A 166 -20.13 4.43 -4.06
N THR A 167 -19.12 5.29 -4.20
CA THR A 167 -17.98 5.07 -5.10
C THR A 167 -16.68 4.74 -4.38
N ASP A 168 -16.62 4.95 -3.07
CA ASP A 168 -15.44 4.65 -2.24
C ASP A 168 -15.86 4.23 -0.83
N MET A 169 -15.04 3.36 -0.23
CA MET A 169 -15.10 2.93 1.17
C MET A 169 -13.68 2.69 1.65
N VAL A 170 -13.46 2.82 2.96
CA VAL A 170 -12.20 2.44 3.57
C VAL A 170 -12.03 0.92 3.47
N ARG A 171 -10.90 0.49 2.90
CA ARG A 171 -10.52 -0.91 2.71
C ARG A 171 -9.15 -1.15 3.30
N LEU A 172 -8.96 -2.28 3.98
CA LEU A 172 -7.76 -2.56 4.74
C LEU A 172 -7.31 -4.01 4.53
N SER A 173 -6.04 -4.22 4.20
CA SER A 173 -5.46 -5.56 4.12
C SER A 173 -3.93 -5.57 4.27
N ASP A 174 -3.39 -6.76 4.51
CA ASP A 174 -1.96 -7.07 4.39
C ASP A 174 -1.51 -7.26 2.92
N ALA A 175 -2.37 -6.96 1.94
CA ALA A 175 -2.11 -7.15 0.51
C ALA A 175 -1.41 -5.95 -0.15
N ARG A 176 -1.14 -6.08 -1.45
CA ARG A 176 -0.82 -4.96 -2.35
C ARG A 176 -2.05 -4.53 -3.15
N MET A 177 -1.90 -3.48 -3.94
CA MET A 177 -2.84 -3.14 -5.02
C MET A 177 -2.07 -2.72 -6.26
N SER A 178 -2.73 -2.76 -7.42
CA SER A 178 -2.15 -2.24 -8.65
C SER A 178 -1.88 -0.74 -8.55
N GLY A 179 -0.80 -0.25 -9.17
CA GLY A 179 -0.50 1.19 -9.23
C GLY A 179 -1.61 2.02 -9.91
N THR A 180 -2.43 1.37 -10.75
CA THR A 180 -3.59 1.94 -11.45
C THR A 180 -4.88 1.96 -10.62
N ALA A 181 -4.85 1.47 -9.38
CA ALA A 181 -6.02 1.48 -8.50
C ALA A 181 -6.25 2.85 -7.83
N TYR A 182 -7.51 3.09 -7.46
CA TYR A 182 -7.99 4.26 -6.71
C TYR A 182 -8.81 3.85 -5.49
N GLY A 183 -9.11 4.87 -4.68
CA GLY A 183 -9.93 4.82 -3.48
C GLY A 183 -9.12 4.78 -2.19
N THR A 184 -9.85 4.83 -1.07
CA THR A 184 -9.27 4.96 0.26
C THR A 184 -8.85 3.58 0.80
N VAL A 185 -7.66 3.14 0.38
CA VAL A 185 -7.16 1.78 0.65
C VAL A 185 -5.89 1.80 1.50
N VAL A 186 -5.95 1.11 2.63
CA VAL A 186 -4.82 0.78 3.51
C VAL A 186 -4.23 -0.56 3.09
N LEU A 187 -2.94 -0.58 2.82
CA LEU A 187 -2.20 -1.71 2.27
C LEU A 187 -0.99 -2.05 3.14
N HIS A 188 -0.42 -3.22 2.89
CA HIS A 188 0.86 -3.62 3.46
C HIS A 188 0.85 -3.56 5.00
N VAL A 189 -0.30 -3.84 5.61
CA VAL A 189 -0.40 -3.95 7.06
C VAL A 189 0.63 -4.97 7.54
N ALA A 190 1.57 -4.48 8.34
CA ALA A 190 2.70 -5.25 8.86
C ALA A 190 2.70 -5.24 10.40
N PRO A 191 2.93 -6.40 11.05
CA PRO A 191 3.06 -7.73 10.45
C PRO A 191 1.77 -8.20 9.76
N GLU A 192 1.90 -9.01 8.72
CA GLU A 192 0.74 -9.62 8.04
C GLU A 192 -0.01 -10.58 8.97
N ALA A 193 -1.27 -10.92 8.63
CA ALA A 193 -2.06 -11.85 9.44
C ALA A 193 -1.38 -13.23 9.57
N ALA A 194 -0.85 -13.76 8.46
CA ALA A 194 -0.16 -15.06 8.43
C ALA A 194 1.19 -15.09 9.17
N ALA A 195 1.70 -13.95 9.62
CA ALA A 195 2.88 -13.84 10.48
C ALA A 195 2.51 -13.61 11.96
N GLY A 196 1.24 -13.69 12.33
CA GLY A 196 0.77 -13.42 13.70
C GLY A 196 0.53 -11.94 13.97
N GLY A 197 0.40 -11.11 12.93
CA GLY A 197 0.09 -9.69 13.07
C GLY A 197 -1.30 -9.44 13.67
N PRO A 198 -1.52 -8.29 14.33
CA PRO A 198 -2.80 -7.91 14.93
C PRO A 198 -4.01 -7.99 13.99
N LEU A 199 -3.79 -7.78 12.67
CA LEU A 199 -4.82 -7.93 11.64
C LEU A 199 -5.53 -9.30 11.68
N ALA A 200 -4.83 -10.36 12.05
CA ALA A 200 -5.41 -11.70 12.14
C ALA A 200 -6.57 -11.82 13.14
N ALA A 201 -6.53 -11.01 14.21
CA ALA A 201 -7.48 -11.05 15.32
C ALA A 201 -8.65 -10.06 15.19
N VAL A 202 -8.74 -9.34 14.07
CA VAL A 202 -9.92 -8.49 13.78
C VAL A 202 -11.13 -9.37 13.55
N GLU A 203 -12.25 -9.05 14.17
CA GLU A 203 -13.53 -9.75 14.04
C GLU A 203 -14.61 -8.82 13.46
N ASN A 204 -15.65 -9.41 12.85
CA ASN A 204 -16.80 -8.62 12.40
C ASN A 204 -17.41 -7.88 13.59
N GLY A 205 -17.69 -6.59 13.44
CA GLY A 205 -18.25 -5.80 14.54
C GLY A 205 -17.24 -4.93 15.29
N ASP A 206 -15.95 -5.22 15.20
CA ASP A 206 -14.93 -4.41 15.87
C ASP A 206 -14.88 -2.99 15.27
N TRP A 207 -14.57 -1.99 16.08
CA TRP A 207 -14.39 -0.63 15.60
C TRP A 207 -12.93 -0.37 15.21
N ILE A 208 -12.73 0.21 14.03
CA ILE A 208 -11.42 0.64 13.54
C ILE A 208 -11.46 2.15 13.32
N ALA A 209 -10.46 2.85 13.85
CA ALA A 209 -10.24 4.27 13.64
C ALA A 209 -9.01 4.50 12.75
N LEU A 210 -9.24 5.12 11.59
CA LEU A 210 -8.23 5.58 10.65
C LEU A 210 -8.09 7.10 10.76
N ASP A 211 -6.87 7.58 10.94
CA ASP A 211 -6.52 8.97 10.67
C ASP A 211 -5.23 9.00 9.86
N ALA A 212 -5.38 9.07 8.55
CA ALA A 212 -4.26 9.06 7.62
C ALA A 212 -3.45 10.35 7.64
N TYR A 213 -4.03 11.47 8.09
CA TYR A 213 -3.31 12.74 8.25
C TYR A 213 -2.44 12.71 9.50
N ALA A 214 -2.95 12.16 10.60
CA ALA A 214 -2.16 11.90 11.80
C ALA A 214 -1.14 10.76 11.58
N GLY A 215 -1.46 9.79 10.71
CA GLY A 215 -0.66 8.59 10.48
C GLY A 215 -1.00 7.47 11.46
N THR A 216 -2.26 7.40 11.91
CA THR A 216 -2.72 6.43 12.91
C THR A 216 -3.72 5.43 12.34
N LEU A 217 -3.60 4.18 12.77
CA LEU A 217 -4.53 3.11 12.45
C LEU A 217 -4.75 2.24 13.71
N HIS A 218 -5.95 2.31 14.26
CA HIS A 218 -6.25 1.76 15.58
C HIS A 218 -7.44 0.81 15.53
N LEU A 219 -7.30 -0.35 16.15
CA LEU A 219 -8.37 -1.28 16.46
C LEU A 219 -8.82 -1.00 17.90
N GLU A 220 -10.10 -0.67 18.11
CA GLU A 220 -10.66 -0.36 19.44
C GLU A 220 -11.03 -1.63 20.20
N VAL A 221 -10.03 -2.47 20.43
CA VAL A 221 -10.10 -3.71 21.21
C VAL A 221 -8.96 -3.68 22.23
N ASP A 222 -9.25 -4.09 23.46
CA ASP A 222 -8.25 -4.15 24.52
C ASP A 222 -7.12 -5.14 24.18
N ASP A 223 -5.89 -4.81 24.55
CA ASP A 223 -4.70 -5.63 24.26
C ASP A 223 -4.86 -7.08 24.74
N ALA A 224 -5.48 -7.29 25.91
CA ALA A 224 -5.73 -8.62 26.47
C ALA A 224 -6.69 -9.46 25.61
N GLU A 225 -7.68 -8.81 24.96
CA GLU A 225 -8.60 -9.48 24.06
C GLU A 225 -7.92 -9.81 22.74
N LEU A 226 -7.08 -8.91 22.22
CA LEU A 226 -6.27 -9.16 21.03
C LEU A 226 -5.33 -10.36 21.23
N GLU A 227 -4.61 -10.40 22.35
CA GLU A 227 -3.74 -11.51 22.72
C GLU A 227 -4.53 -12.83 22.86
N ARG A 228 -5.70 -12.79 23.50
CA ARG A 228 -6.58 -13.96 23.64
C ARG A 228 -6.99 -14.51 22.28
N ARG A 229 -7.46 -13.65 21.36
CA ARG A 229 -7.88 -14.05 20.01
C ARG A 229 -6.74 -14.68 19.21
N LEU A 230 -5.54 -14.09 19.27
CA LEU A 230 -4.34 -14.64 18.61
C LEU A 230 -3.90 -15.98 19.21
N ALA A 231 -4.12 -16.19 20.51
CA ALA A 231 -3.80 -17.46 21.17
C ALA A 231 -4.82 -18.58 20.88
N GLU A 232 -6.10 -18.24 20.71
CA GLU A 232 -7.16 -19.22 20.43
C GLU A 232 -7.19 -19.68 18.98
N ASN A 233 -6.81 -18.82 18.04
CA ASN A 233 -6.76 -19.14 16.63
C ASN A 233 -5.38 -18.79 16.05
N ASP A 234 -4.48 -19.78 16.02
CA ASP A 234 -3.12 -19.61 15.48
C ASP A 234 -3.16 -19.24 13.99
N PRO A 235 -2.91 -17.97 13.63
CA PRO A 235 -3.05 -17.51 12.25
C PRO A 235 -1.88 -17.96 11.37
N THR A 236 -0.83 -18.55 11.95
CA THR A 236 0.34 -19.05 11.22
C THR A 236 0.16 -20.50 10.74
N ALA A 237 -0.84 -21.22 11.27
CA ALA A 237 -1.00 -22.66 11.06
C ALA A 237 -1.11 -23.04 9.57
N ALA A 238 -1.86 -22.26 8.78
CA ALA A 238 -2.03 -22.50 7.35
C ALA A 238 -0.70 -22.38 6.59
N SER A 239 0.01 -21.25 6.75
CA SER A 239 1.30 -21.02 6.09
C SER A 239 2.37 -22.03 6.54
N ARG A 240 2.40 -22.42 7.82
CA ARG A 240 3.30 -23.48 8.31
C ARG A 240 3.01 -24.85 7.68
N ARG A 241 1.73 -25.22 7.57
CA ARG A 241 1.33 -26.47 6.89
C ARG A 241 1.78 -26.47 5.44
N ILE A 242 1.65 -25.34 4.76
CA ILE A 242 2.08 -25.18 3.38
C ILE A 242 3.61 -25.26 3.26
N ALA A 243 4.35 -24.59 4.14
CA ALA A 243 5.81 -24.66 4.16
C ALA A 243 6.32 -26.10 4.34
N SER A 244 5.59 -26.95 5.08
CA SER A 244 5.97 -28.36 5.25
C SER A 244 5.92 -29.23 3.99
N SER A 245 5.42 -28.69 2.87
CA SER A 245 5.29 -29.42 1.59
C SER A 245 6.57 -29.44 0.72
N GLY A 246 7.59 -28.66 1.05
CA GLY A 246 8.83 -28.58 0.27
C GLY A 246 8.85 -27.52 -0.83
N GLY A 247 9.99 -27.42 -1.53
CA GLY A 247 10.17 -26.62 -2.74
C GLY A 247 10.31 -25.11 -2.50
N TYR A 248 10.22 -24.32 -3.58
CA TYR A 248 10.38 -22.86 -3.50
C TYR A 248 9.35 -22.19 -2.58
N ARG A 249 8.14 -22.74 -2.49
CA ARG A 249 7.10 -22.21 -1.60
C ARG A 249 7.48 -22.31 -0.13
N GLN A 250 8.15 -23.40 0.28
CA GLN A 250 8.72 -23.52 1.62
C GLN A 250 9.78 -22.44 1.85
N LEU A 251 10.78 -22.38 0.97
CA LEU A 251 11.86 -21.38 1.05
C LEU A 251 11.30 -19.96 1.13
N TYR A 252 10.30 -19.64 0.31
CA TYR A 252 9.67 -18.34 0.30
C TYR A 252 9.01 -18.02 1.65
N ILE A 253 8.13 -18.90 2.15
CA ILE A 253 7.41 -18.65 3.41
C ILE A 253 8.36 -18.53 4.61
N GLU A 254 9.41 -19.37 4.65
CA GLU A 254 10.37 -19.40 5.75
C GLU A 254 11.28 -18.16 5.77
N HIS A 255 11.67 -17.66 4.60
CA HIS A 255 12.71 -16.63 4.49
C HIS A 255 12.22 -15.25 4.07
N VAL A 256 10.98 -15.11 3.59
CA VAL A 256 10.46 -13.79 3.19
C VAL A 256 10.30 -12.87 4.40
N LEU A 257 10.86 -11.67 4.28
CA LEU A 257 10.69 -10.55 5.19
C LEU A 257 9.29 -9.93 5.03
N GLN A 258 8.90 -9.09 5.98
CA GLN A 258 7.62 -8.40 5.92
C GLN A 258 7.66 -7.21 4.95
N ALA A 259 6.48 -6.63 4.66
CA ALA A 259 6.36 -5.58 3.65
C ALA A 259 7.03 -4.26 4.04
N ASP A 260 7.14 -3.98 5.33
CA ASP A 260 7.91 -2.84 5.87
C ASP A 260 9.42 -2.98 5.63
N GLU A 261 9.89 -4.21 5.40
CA GLU A 261 11.28 -4.53 5.06
C GLU A 261 11.48 -4.83 3.56
N GLY A 262 10.44 -4.65 2.74
CA GLY A 262 10.51 -4.78 1.28
C GLY A 262 10.28 -6.17 0.72
N CYS A 263 9.82 -7.14 1.53
CA CYS A 263 9.52 -8.52 1.09
C CYS A 263 10.70 -9.25 0.41
N ASP A 264 11.96 -8.91 0.76
CA ASP A 264 13.14 -9.66 0.33
C ASP A 264 13.26 -10.99 1.08
N PHE A 265 14.22 -11.85 0.69
CA PHE A 265 14.64 -12.94 1.56
C PHE A 265 15.67 -12.47 2.57
N ASP A 266 15.52 -12.90 3.82
CA ASP A 266 16.43 -12.58 4.93
C ASP A 266 17.91 -12.83 4.58
N PHE A 267 18.22 -13.92 3.88
CA PHE A 267 19.57 -14.31 3.46
C PHE A 267 20.07 -13.61 2.19
N LEU A 268 19.23 -12.82 1.51
CA LEU A 268 19.58 -12.05 0.31
C LEU A 268 19.83 -10.57 0.58
N VAL A 269 19.55 -10.07 1.78
CA VAL A 269 19.83 -8.68 2.16
C VAL A 269 21.33 -8.37 2.03
N GLY A 270 21.65 -7.19 1.48
CA GLY A 270 23.02 -6.67 1.37
C GLY A 270 23.73 -6.95 0.04
N CYS A 271 25.05 -6.70 0.01
CA CYS A 271 25.90 -6.86 -1.17
C CYS A 271 26.89 -8.02 -0.97
N ARG A 272 26.96 -8.93 -1.95
CA ARG A 272 27.86 -10.10 -1.94
C ARG A 272 29.18 -9.86 -2.70
N GLY A 273 29.46 -8.61 -3.06
CA GLY A 273 30.66 -8.22 -3.78
C GLY A 273 30.70 -8.76 -5.22
N ALA A 274 31.91 -8.73 -5.80
CA ALA A 274 32.19 -9.17 -7.16
C ALA A 274 33.44 -10.06 -7.21
N GLU A 275 33.64 -10.87 -6.16
CA GLU A 275 34.79 -11.78 -6.07
C GLU A 275 34.75 -12.80 -7.21
N VAL A 276 35.92 -13.09 -7.78
CA VAL A 276 36.05 -14.09 -8.84
C VAL A 276 35.82 -15.48 -8.24
N PRO A 277 34.87 -16.28 -8.76
CA PRO A 277 34.65 -17.64 -8.29
C PRO A 277 35.89 -18.52 -8.46
N ARG A 278 35.89 -19.67 -7.78
CA ARG A 278 36.95 -20.68 -7.95
C ARG A 278 37.11 -21.02 -9.44
N HIS A 279 38.34 -21.31 -9.83
CA HIS A 279 38.63 -21.83 -11.17
C HIS A 279 37.80 -23.10 -11.41
N SER A 280 37.29 -23.25 -12.63
CA SER A 280 36.32 -24.32 -12.95
C SER A 280 36.98 -25.67 -13.31
N HIS A 281 38.30 -25.71 -13.47
CA HIS A 281 39.12 -26.89 -13.82
C HIS A 281 40.60 -26.71 -13.44
#